data_AF-A0ABD3ET17-F1
#
_entry.id   AF-A0ABD3ET17-F1
#
_cell.length_a   1.000
_cell.length_b   1.000
_cell.length_c   1.000
_cell.angle_alpha   90.00
_cell.angle_beta   90.00
_cell.angle_gamma   90.00
#
_symmetry.space_group_name_H-M   'P 1'
#
loop_
_entity.id
_entity.type
_entity.pdbx_description
1 polymer ?
#
loop_
_entity_poly.entity_id
_entity_poly.type
_entity_poly.pdbx_seq_one_letter_code
_entity_poly.pdbx_strand_id
1 'polypeptide(L)'
;MRERMAQEEAVVRSSTDDFWTPANAFETHVGHFWGLHSTRPYMTSKLEVIRALSTIPSRPAIEAALAEALDSMRLCRVDNLGIREVIPTLMLLLDQYQDAYDFIKWYVTSGNDPHYDWGNMDLPFLNVRNADMTEEIPESMRNDRNVFFRSNLAYIKLMLAKTVKDAILPR
;
A
#
# COMPACT_ATOMS: atom_id res chain seq x y z
N MET A 1 -3.56 6.20 19.64
CA MET A 1 -3.11 5.42 18.45
C MET A 1 -1.60 5.47 18.28
N ARG A 2 -0.97 6.64 18.05
CA ARG A 2 0.49 6.72 17.88
C ARG A 2 1.30 6.23 19.09
N GLU A 3 0.88 6.57 20.30
CA GLU A 3 1.53 6.08 21.54
C GLU A 3 1.48 4.56 21.65
N ARG A 4 0.32 3.95 21.38
CA ARG A 4 0.16 2.49 21.36
C ARG A 4 1.06 1.86 20.30
N MET A 5 1.07 2.39 19.08
CA MET A 5 1.95 1.91 18.02
C MET A 5 3.43 1.95 18.43
N ALA A 6 3.87 3.02 19.09
CA ALA A 6 5.24 3.13 19.61
C ALA A 6 5.53 2.14 20.75
N GLN A 7 4.55 1.84 21.61
CA GLN A 7 4.68 0.81 22.63
C GLN A 7 4.84 -0.58 22.01
N GLU A 8 3.97 -0.93 21.05
CA GLU A 8 4.07 -2.21 20.35
C GLU A 8 5.38 -2.31 19.54
N GLU A 9 5.85 -1.21 18.96
CA GLU A 9 7.15 -1.17 18.30
C GLU A 9 8.29 -1.48 19.29
N ALA A 10 8.27 -0.85 20.47
CA ALA A 10 9.25 -1.09 21.51
C ALA A 10 9.25 -2.57 21.95
N VAL A 11 8.06 -3.18 22.09
CA VAL A 11 7.92 -4.61 22.40
C VAL A 11 8.56 -5.48 21.33
N VAL A 12 8.29 -5.21 20.05
CA VAL A 12 8.91 -5.97 18.94
C VAL A 12 10.43 -5.79 18.91
N ARG A 13 10.93 -4.58 19.19
CA ARG A 13 12.37 -4.29 19.24
C ARG A 13 13.08 -4.91 20.44
N SER A 14 12.41 -4.99 21.59
CA SER A 14 12.98 -5.56 22.82
C SER A 14 12.76 -7.07 22.94
N SER A 15 12.13 -7.69 21.95
CA SER A 15 11.85 -9.11 21.97
C SER A 15 13.16 -9.91 21.96
N THR A 16 13.28 -10.85 22.90
CA THR A 16 14.38 -11.82 22.92
C THR A 16 13.97 -13.07 22.16
N ASP A 17 14.94 -13.79 21.59
CA ASP A 17 14.68 -15.07 20.93
C ASP A 17 14.00 -16.04 21.91
N ASP A 18 12.77 -16.41 21.61
CA ASP A 18 12.06 -17.49 22.28
C ASP A 18 11.36 -18.42 21.26
N PHE A 19 10.66 -19.44 21.75
CA PHE A 19 10.01 -20.44 20.90
C PHE A 19 8.97 -19.89 19.91
N TRP A 20 8.48 -18.66 20.11
CA TRP A 20 7.40 -18.04 19.35
C TRP A 20 7.76 -16.65 18.78
N THR A 21 8.88 -16.09 19.23
CA THR A 21 9.27 -14.70 18.99
C THR A 21 10.74 -14.63 18.58
N PRO A 22 11.03 -14.31 17.31
CA PRO A 22 12.40 -14.02 16.93
C PRO A 22 12.80 -12.64 17.47
N ALA A 23 14.03 -12.55 17.97
CA ALA A 23 14.70 -11.28 18.21
C ALA A 23 14.91 -10.56 16.87
N ASN A 24 14.93 -9.22 16.91
CA ASN A 24 15.26 -8.39 15.74
C ASN A 24 14.33 -8.67 14.54
N ALA A 25 13.03 -8.83 14.78
CA ALA A 25 12.06 -9.15 13.72
C ALA A 25 12.05 -8.09 12.59
N PHE A 26 12.36 -6.83 12.91
CA PHE A 26 12.49 -5.74 11.94
C PHE A 26 13.62 -5.91 10.93
N GLU A 27 14.64 -6.72 11.25
CA GLU A 27 15.75 -7.04 10.35
C GLU A 27 15.57 -8.43 9.72
N THR A 28 15.14 -9.41 10.51
CA THR A 28 15.19 -10.83 10.14
C THR A 28 13.93 -11.34 9.45
N HIS A 29 12.77 -10.67 9.63
CA HIS A 29 11.47 -11.16 9.18
C HIS A 29 10.67 -10.12 8.36
N VAL A 30 11.37 -9.13 7.77
CA VAL A 30 10.76 -8.16 6.85
C VAL A 30 10.02 -8.89 5.73
N GLY A 31 8.80 -8.43 5.42
CA GLY A 31 7.89 -9.06 4.46
C GLY A 31 6.97 -10.12 5.07
N HIS A 32 7.33 -10.67 6.24
CA HIS A 32 6.68 -11.81 6.87
C HIS A 32 6.05 -11.50 8.24
N PHE A 33 5.91 -10.23 8.61
CA PHE A 33 5.49 -9.83 9.96
C PHE A 33 4.22 -10.56 10.42
N TRP A 34 3.19 -10.65 9.59
CA TRP A 34 1.94 -11.29 9.99
C TRP A 34 2.07 -12.78 10.37
N GLY A 35 3.08 -13.47 9.84
CA GLY A 35 3.41 -14.86 10.23
C GLY A 35 3.87 -14.95 11.68
N LEU A 36 4.46 -13.89 12.23
CA LEU A 36 4.91 -13.79 13.61
C LEU A 36 3.80 -13.25 14.50
N HIS A 37 3.30 -14.09 15.41
CA HIS A 37 2.23 -13.71 16.34
C HIS A 37 2.58 -12.47 17.17
N SER A 38 3.84 -12.35 17.59
CA SER A 38 4.36 -11.23 18.38
C SER A 38 4.31 -9.87 17.66
N THR A 39 4.32 -9.82 16.33
CA THR A 39 4.30 -8.55 15.58
C THR A 39 2.91 -8.12 15.13
N ARG A 40 1.90 -8.99 15.27
CA ARG A 40 0.50 -8.68 14.88
C ARG A 40 -0.09 -7.49 15.65
N PRO A 41 0.16 -7.31 16.97
CA PRO A 41 -0.29 -6.11 17.70
C PRO A 41 0.29 -4.83 17.10
N TYR A 42 1.56 -4.83 16.71
CA TYR A 42 2.20 -3.70 16.04
C TYR A 42 1.56 -3.41 14.67
N MET A 43 1.41 -4.42 13.81
CA MET A 43 0.76 -4.26 12.50
C MET A 43 -0.69 -3.77 12.61
N THR A 44 -1.43 -4.25 13.62
CA THR A 44 -2.80 -3.78 13.90
C THR A 44 -2.81 -2.32 14.33
N SER A 45 -1.86 -1.92 15.19
CA SER A 45 -1.71 -0.53 15.62
C SER A 45 -1.33 0.40 14.46
N LYS A 46 -0.51 -0.06 13.49
CA LYS A 46 -0.26 0.68 12.24
C LYS A 46 -1.54 0.92 11.46
N LEU A 47 -2.39 -0.10 11.28
CA LEU A 47 -3.69 0.06 10.60
C LEU A 47 -4.60 1.07 11.32
N GLU A 48 -4.66 1.04 12.65
CA GLU A 48 -5.42 2.03 13.44
C GLU A 48 -4.92 3.46 13.19
N VAL A 49 -3.58 3.66 13.15
CA VAL A 49 -2.96 4.95 12.84
C VAL A 49 -3.25 5.39 11.40
N ILE A 50 -3.09 4.51 10.41
CA ILE A 50 -3.39 4.79 9.00
C ILE A 50 -4.84 5.27 8.86
N ARG A 51 -5.79 4.55 9.45
CA ARG A 51 -7.23 4.92 9.42
C ARG A 51 -7.48 6.28 10.07
N ALA A 52 -6.90 6.52 11.24
CA ALA A 52 -7.09 7.79 11.96
C ALA A 52 -6.50 8.98 11.20
N LEU A 53 -5.34 8.82 10.58
CA LEU A 53 -4.71 9.89 9.79
C LEU A 53 -5.46 10.15 8.48
N SER A 54 -6.00 9.11 7.85
CA SER A 54 -6.72 9.21 6.58
C SER A 54 -8.03 10.01 6.68
N THR A 55 -8.59 10.20 7.87
CA THR A 55 -9.81 11.01 8.08
C THR A 55 -9.53 12.49 8.32
N ILE A 56 -8.26 12.88 8.53
CA ILE A 56 -7.88 14.26 8.77
C ILE A 56 -7.61 14.92 7.41
N PRO A 57 -8.38 15.96 7.01
CA PRO A 57 -8.25 16.60 5.70
C PRO A 57 -7.04 17.57 5.68
N SER A 58 -5.85 17.01 5.84
CA SER A 58 -4.58 17.73 5.94
C SER A 58 -3.50 16.98 5.18
N ARG A 59 -2.81 17.66 4.26
CA ARG A 59 -1.72 17.06 3.47
C ARG A 59 -0.68 16.36 4.35
N PRO A 60 -0.14 16.95 5.44
CA PRO A 60 0.75 16.25 6.37
C PRO A 60 0.16 14.97 7.00
N ALA A 61 -1.14 14.94 7.27
CA ALA A 61 -1.79 13.75 7.82
C ALA A 61 -1.88 12.64 6.77
N ILE A 62 -2.24 12.98 5.53
CA ILE A 62 -2.29 12.02 4.41
C ILE A 62 -0.88 11.51 4.05
N GLU A 63 0.14 12.37 4.04
CA GLU A 63 1.54 11.97 3.86
C GLU A 63 1.99 10.98 4.95
N ALA A 64 1.64 11.25 6.20
CA ALA A 64 1.94 10.35 7.30
C ALA A 64 1.17 9.02 7.19
N ALA A 65 -0.11 9.05 6.77
CA ALA A 65 -0.90 7.84 6.55
C ALA A 65 -0.27 6.96 5.44
N LEU A 66 0.15 7.60 4.34
CA LEU A 66 0.77 6.92 3.22
C LEU A 66 2.11 6.29 3.61
N ALA A 67 2.93 7.01 4.38
CA ALA A 67 4.21 6.48 4.88
C ALA A 67 4.01 5.21 5.73
N GLU A 68 3.06 5.23 6.67
CA GLU A 68 2.74 4.06 7.49
C GLU A 68 2.16 2.90 6.68
N ALA A 69 1.34 3.20 5.67
CA ALA A 69 0.77 2.19 4.79
C ALA A 69 1.85 1.52 3.92
N LEU A 70 2.76 2.29 3.32
CA LEU A 70 3.87 1.76 2.52
C LEU A 70 4.87 0.96 3.38
N ASP A 71 5.18 1.41 4.58
CA ASP A 71 6.00 0.62 5.51
C ASP A 71 5.30 -0.67 5.93
N SER A 72 3.97 -0.65 6.12
CA SER A 72 3.21 -1.87 6.39
C SER A 72 3.30 -2.88 5.23
N MET A 73 3.31 -2.41 3.98
CA MET A 73 3.52 -3.26 2.81
C MET A 73 4.94 -3.84 2.75
N ARG A 74 5.95 -3.10 3.21
CA ARG A 74 7.33 -3.60 3.34
C ARG A 74 7.42 -4.69 4.42
N LEU A 75 6.75 -4.49 5.56
CA LEU A 75 6.78 -5.41 6.69
C LEU A 75 5.92 -6.66 6.47
N CYS A 76 4.81 -6.54 5.75
CA CYS A 76 3.87 -7.61 5.47
C CYS A 76 3.42 -7.55 4.00
N ARG A 77 4.18 -8.19 3.13
CA ARG A 77 3.95 -8.13 1.67
C ARG A 77 2.62 -8.76 1.25
N VAL A 78 2.23 -9.84 1.93
CA VAL A 78 0.96 -10.56 1.74
C VAL A 78 -0.26 -9.66 2.03
N ASP A 79 -0.07 -8.61 2.83
CA ASP A 79 -1.10 -7.67 3.25
C ASP A 79 -2.35 -8.32 3.86
N ASN A 80 -2.12 -9.06 4.95
CA ASN A 80 -3.21 -9.73 5.68
C ASN A 80 -4.25 -8.76 6.30
N LEU A 81 -3.95 -7.47 6.35
CA LEU A 81 -4.81 -6.43 6.93
C LEU A 81 -5.57 -5.61 5.87
N GLY A 82 -5.33 -5.85 4.58
CA GLY A 82 -5.98 -5.12 3.49
C GLY A 82 -5.55 -3.66 3.37
N ILE A 83 -4.35 -3.30 3.84
CA ILE A 83 -3.79 -1.95 3.79
C ILE A 83 -3.58 -1.49 2.34
N ARG A 84 -3.34 -2.39 1.39
CA ARG A 84 -3.14 -2.04 -0.03
C ARG A 84 -4.32 -1.30 -0.65
N GLU A 85 -5.53 -1.51 -0.12
CA GLU A 85 -6.75 -0.91 -0.68
C GLU A 85 -6.79 0.61 -0.51
N VAL A 86 -6.20 1.15 0.57
CA VAL A 86 -6.21 2.59 0.85
C VAL A 86 -5.05 3.35 0.20
N ILE A 87 -3.95 2.66 -0.14
CA ILE A 87 -2.73 3.30 -0.64
C ILE A 87 -2.95 4.16 -1.89
N PRO A 88 -3.62 3.67 -2.97
CA PRO A 88 -3.81 4.51 -4.15
C PRO A 88 -4.70 5.72 -3.87
N THR A 89 -5.68 5.60 -2.97
CA THR A 89 -6.52 6.72 -2.55
C THR A 89 -5.67 7.80 -1.87
N LEU A 90 -4.76 7.42 -0.96
CA LEU A 90 -3.86 8.35 -0.30
C LEU A 90 -2.91 9.04 -1.28
N MET A 91 -2.36 8.30 -2.23
CA MET A 91 -1.53 8.85 -3.31
C MET A 91 -2.30 9.90 -4.14
N LEU A 92 -3.55 9.60 -4.51
CA LEU A 92 -4.39 10.51 -5.28
C LEU A 92 -4.74 11.79 -4.50
N LEU A 93 -4.97 11.70 -3.19
CA LEU A 93 -5.16 12.87 -2.31
C LEU A 93 -3.90 13.76 -2.21
N LEU A 94 -2.73 13.24 -2.59
CA LEU A 94 -1.46 13.96 -2.64
C LEU A 94 -1.06 14.36 -4.06
N ASP A 95 -1.97 14.24 -5.03
CA ASP A 95 -1.74 14.49 -6.46
C ASP A 95 -0.68 13.57 -7.10
N GLN A 96 -0.42 12.40 -6.50
CA GLN A 96 0.55 11.40 -6.97
C GLN A 96 -0.10 10.41 -7.94
N TYR A 97 -0.65 10.93 -9.04
CA TYR A 97 -1.42 10.14 -10.00
C TYR A 97 -0.62 8.99 -10.64
N GLN A 98 0.64 9.25 -11.03
CA GLN A 98 1.50 8.24 -11.64
C GLN A 98 1.83 7.10 -10.67
N ASP A 99 2.18 7.42 -9.42
CA ASP A 99 2.50 6.40 -8.41
C ASP A 99 1.26 5.56 -8.06
N ALA A 100 0.09 6.19 -7.96
CA ALA A 100 -1.17 5.48 -7.76
C ALA A 100 -1.45 4.51 -8.93
N TYR A 101 -1.23 4.96 -10.16
CA TYR A 101 -1.41 4.12 -11.35
C TYR A 101 -0.44 2.93 -11.35
N ASP A 102 0.84 3.18 -11.14
CA ASP A 102 1.89 2.16 -11.12
C ASP A 102 1.65 1.12 -10.02
N PHE A 103 1.22 1.56 -8.83
CA PHE A 103 0.86 0.69 -7.72
C PHE A 103 -0.30 -0.23 -8.10
N ILE A 104 -1.41 0.32 -8.61
CA ILE A 104 -2.57 -0.49 -9.00
C ILE A 104 -2.18 -1.45 -10.14
N LYS A 105 -1.45 -0.98 -11.15
CA LYS A 105 -0.99 -1.79 -12.29
C LYS A 105 -0.19 -3.00 -11.81
N TRP A 106 0.71 -2.81 -10.85
CA TRP A 106 1.50 -3.91 -10.30
C TRP A 106 0.61 -5.00 -9.68
N TYR A 107 -0.40 -4.63 -8.87
CA TYR A 107 -1.28 -5.61 -8.24
C TYR A 107 -2.18 -6.35 -9.22
N VAL A 108 -2.71 -5.68 -10.24
CA VAL A 108 -3.62 -6.32 -11.20
C VAL A 108 -2.91 -7.08 -12.32
N THR A 109 -1.58 -6.95 -12.41
CA THR A 109 -0.73 -7.73 -13.31
C THR A 109 0.10 -8.72 -12.52
N SER A 110 1.34 -8.38 -12.15
CA SER A 110 2.27 -9.25 -11.43
C SER A 110 1.70 -9.80 -10.12
N GLY A 111 1.03 -8.96 -9.32
CA GLY A 111 0.44 -9.38 -8.04
C GLY A 111 -0.81 -10.26 -8.17
N ASN A 112 -1.42 -10.33 -9.36
CA ASN A 112 -2.58 -11.17 -9.63
C ASN A 112 -2.20 -12.45 -10.40
N ASP A 113 -0.89 -12.67 -10.64
CA ASP A 113 -0.39 -13.93 -11.18
C ASP A 113 -0.61 -15.04 -10.13
N PRO A 114 -1.33 -16.13 -10.45
CA PRO A 114 -1.57 -17.24 -9.52
C PRO A 114 -0.28 -17.96 -9.09
N HIS A 115 0.84 -17.76 -9.79
CA HIS A 115 2.15 -18.32 -9.48
C HIS A 115 3.04 -17.36 -8.68
N TYR A 116 2.55 -16.17 -8.33
CA TYR A 116 3.33 -15.21 -7.56
C TYR A 116 3.50 -15.67 -6.10
N ASP A 117 4.74 -15.93 -5.70
CA ASP A 117 5.08 -16.30 -4.33
C ASP A 117 5.28 -15.07 -3.45
N TRP A 118 4.24 -14.71 -2.70
CA TRP A 118 4.27 -13.60 -1.75
C TRP A 118 5.28 -13.77 -0.61
N GLY A 119 5.73 -15.00 -0.35
CA GLY A 119 6.76 -15.29 0.64
C GLY A 119 8.19 -15.17 0.09
N ASN A 120 8.38 -15.05 -1.21
CA ASN A 120 9.70 -14.94 -1.79
C ASN A 120 10.14 -13.47 -1.90
N MET A 121 10.99 -13.02 -0.97
CA MET A 121 11.48 -11.65 -0.90
C MET A 121 12.46 -11.26 -2.03
N ASP A 122 12.94 -12.22 -2.82
CA ASP A 122 13.79 -11.96 -3.99
C ASP A 122 12.96 -11.62 -5.25
N LEU A 123 11.65 -11.90 -5.24
CA LEU A 123 10.79 -11.54 -6.36
C LEU A 123 10.59 -10.02 -6.45
N PRO A 124 10.38 -9.45 -7.65
CA PRO A 124 10.04 -8.05 -7.80
C PRO A 124 8.75 -7.68 -7.06
N PHE A 125 8.78 -6.55 -6.34
CA PHE A 125 7.64 -6.01 -5.59
C PHE A 125 7.47 -4.53 -5.89
N LEU A 126 6.25 -4.10 -6.24
CA LEU A 126 5.92 -2.70 -6.53
C LEU A 126 6.96 -2.03 -7.45
N ASN A 127 7.39 -2.78 -8.46
CA ASN A 127 8.51 -2.41 -9.34
C ASN A 127 8.05 -1.87 -10.70
N VAL A 128 6.74 -1.72 -10.92
CA VAL A 128 6.20 -0.95 -12.05
C VAL A 128 6.50 0.52 -11.79
N ARG A 129 7.04 1.21 -12.80
CA ARG A 129 7.36 2.65 -12.75
C ARG A 129 7.08 3.29 -14.10
N ASN A 130 6.50 4.49 -14.08
CA ASN A 130 6.20 5.29 -15.27
C ASN A 130 5.38 4.51 -16.31
N ALA A 131 4.44 3.68 -15.87
CA ALA A 131 3.55 3.00 -16.79
C ALA A 131 2.66 4.00 -17.53
N ASP A 132 2.35 3.69 -18.78
CA ASP A 132 1.49 4.53 -19.61
C ASP A 132 0.07 4.60 -19.02
N MET A 133 -0.25 5.72 -18.35
CA MET A 133 -1.59 5.92 -17.78
C MET A 133 -2.69 6.05 -18.85
N THR A 134 -2.34 6.17 -20.14
CA THR A 134 -3.28 6.26 -21.26
C THR A 134 -3.62 4.91 -21.87
N GLU A 135 -2.86 3.86 -21.54
CA GLU A 135 -3.07 2.53 -22.10
C GLU A 135 -4.48 1.98 -21.81
N GLU A 136 -4.93 1.04 -22.63
CA GLU A 136 -6.16 0.31 -22.34
C GLU A 136 -6.04 -0.43 -21.02
N ILE A 137 -7.07 -0.29 -20.18
CA ILE A 137 -7.16 -0.99 -18.90
C ILE A 137 -7.09 -2.50 -19.18
N PRO A 138 -6.05 -3.24 -18.69
CA PRO A 138 -5.93 -4.66 -18.92
C PRO A 138 -7.18 -5.42 -18.49
N GLU A 139 -7.48 -6.54 -19.13
CA GLU A 139 -8.67 -7.33 -18.78
C GLU A 139 -8.67 -7.78 -17.31
N SER A 140 -7.50 -8.12 -16.77
CA SER A 140 -7.33 -8.42 -15.34
C SER A 140 -7.75 -7.25 -14.44
N MET A 141 -7.50 -6.01 -14.86
CA MET A 141 -7.87 -4.78 -14.16
C MET A 141 -9.37 -4.46 -14.32
N ARG A 142 -10.01 -4.89 -15.42
CA ARG A 142 -11.48 -4.79 -15.61
C ARG A 142 -12.24 -5.81 -14.76
N ASN A 143 -11.68 -7.01 -14.63
CA ASN A 143 -12.27 -8.13 -13.89
C ASN A 143 -11.86 -8.15 -12.41
N ASP A 144 -10.99 -7.23 -11.99
CA ASP A 144 -10.56 -7.12 -10.61
C ASP A 144 -11.76 -6.85 -9.68
N ARG A 145 -11.81 -7.59 -8.57
CA ARG A 145 -12.90 -7.49 -7.59
C ARG A 145 -12.67 -6.40 -6.56
N ASN A 146 -11.50 -5.73 -6.58
CA ASN A 146 -11.20 -4.65 -5.65
C ASN A 146 -11.88 -3.33 -6.10
N VAL A 147 -12.95 -2.97 -5.40
CA VAL A 147 -13.72 -1.76 -5.69
C VAL A 147 -12.89 -0.48 -5.51
N PHE A 148 -11.92 -0.46 -4.59
CA PHE A 148 -11.06 0.70 -4.38
C PHE A 148 -10.14 0.93 -5.57
N PHE A 149 -9.48 -0.12 -6.07
CA PHE A 149 -8.61 -0.01 -7.24
C PHE A 149 -9.38 0.46 -8.47
N ARG A 150 -10.57 -0.10 -8.73
CA ARG A 150 -11.43 0.33 -9.84
C ARG A 150 -11.86 1.80 -9.72
N SER A 151 -12.23 2.24 -8.52
CA SER A 151 -12.64 3.62 -8.27
C SER A 151 -11.49 4.61 -8.49
N ASN A 152 -10.30 4.27 -7.98
CA ASN A 152 -9.09 5.07 -8.15
C ASN A 152 -8.64 5.13 -9.62
N LEU A 153 -8.73 4.03 -10.36
CA LEU A 153 -8.46 4.02 -11.81
C LEU A 153 -9.42 4.89 -12.60
N ALA A 154 -10.72 4.78 -12.32
CA ALA A 154 -11.72 5.62 -12.95
C ALA A 154 -11.41 7.11 -12.71
N TYR A 155 -11.04 7.47 -11.47
CA TYR A 155 -10.62 8.83 -11.14
C TYR A 155 -9.37 9.28 -11.92
N ILE A 156 -8.33 8.45 -12.01
CA ILE A 156 -7.13 8.73 -12.81
C ILE A 156 -7.50 8.98 -14.28
N LYS A 157 -8.30 8.10 -14.89
CA LYS A 157 -8.72 8.23 -16.30
C LYS A 157 -9.57 9.49 -16.53
N LEU A 158 -10.45 9.84 -15.59
CA LEU A 158 -11.23 11.09 -15.65
C LEU A 158 -10.32 12.33 -15.58
N MET A 159 -9.29 12.30 -14.72
CA MET A 159 -8.34 13.39 -14.61
C MET A 159 -7.51 13.56 -15.89
N LEU A 160 -7.06 12.47 -16.51
CA LEU A 160 -6.38 12.53 -17.81
C LEU A 160 -7.28 13.12 -18.90
N ALA A 161 -8.54 12.67 -18.97
CA ALA A 161 -9.50 13.19 -19.94
C ALA A 161 -9.75 14.69 -19.74
N LYS A 162 -9.83 15.14 -18.48
CA LYS A 162 -9.92 16.56 -18.13
C LYS A 162 -8.67 17.32 -18.59
N THR A 163 -7.47 16.82 -18.31
CA THR A 163 -6.21 17.46 -18.74
C THR A 163 -6.13 17.60 -20.26
N VAL A 164 -6.51 16.57 -21.01
CA VAL A 164 -6.57 16.64 -22.48
C VAL A 164 -7.57 17.69 -22.94
N LYS A 165 -8.77 17.71 -22.34
CA LYS A 165 -9.80 18.70 -22.65
C LYS A 165 -9.32 20.14 -22.39
N ASP A 166 -8.67 20.35 -21.24
CA ASP A 166 -8.15 21.67 -20.85
C ASP A 166 -6.99 22.12 -21.76
N ALA A 167 -6.27 21.19 -22.38
CA ALA A 167 -5.19 21.49 -23.33
C ALA A 167 -5.69 21.87 -24.73
N ILE A 168 -6.86 21.36 -25.16
CA ILE A 168 -7.42 21.61 -26.50
C ILE A 168 -8.40 22.78 -26.57
N LEU A 169 -8.94 23.21 -25.43
CA LEU A 169 -9.85 24.36 -25.36
C LEU A 169 -9.05 25.65 -25.06
N PRO A 170 -9.11 26.68 -25.92
CA PRO A 170 -8.50 27.98 -25.60
C PRO A 170 -9.17 28.59 -24.37
N ARG A 171 -8.34 29.16 -23.48
CA ARG A 171 -8.79 29.87 -22.26
C ARG A 171 -9.66 31.08 -22.58
#